data_AF-A0A947HLA8-F1
#
_entry.id   AF-A0A947HLA8-F1
#
_cell.length_a   1.000
_cell.length_b   1.000
_cell.length_c   1.000
_cell.angle_alpha   90.00
_cell.angle_beta   90.00
_cell.angle_gamma   90.00
#
_symmetry.space_group_name_H-M   'P 1'
#
loop_
_entity.id
_entity.type
_entity.pdbx_description
1 polymer ?
#
loop_
_entity_poly.entity_id
_entity_poly.type
_entity_poly.pdbx_seq_one_letter_code
_entity_poly.pdbx_strand_id
1 'polypeptide(L)'
;NDKQLSSEREVVINERRYRVEDDPDGQLSERLWAIAMDGHPYGWPTIGWMADIEGITVADCEEFYRTYYAPNNATLVVVGAVDSVHVLETIDRCYGHIPSSVLPPQIEPPQPIIPRVCRETLSLPLSADRLYLGYIGAGIGHADAPALEVAVELLLGGDSSRLERRLIDQLELAVSIDGFSPQFRYPGLVEIAATARVAGSSAAIEAELLSEIARLAKEGPTAAEVIKARRQVVSTLYRTSYAANAMAGKFGFYDATLGDVGAFPRAIDALKLVGADDIQRAVATYLSPERRATVIGLPNGEAPAAPEPDDDDDDDDGEHEGGEA
;
A
#
# COMPACT_ATOMS: atom_id res chain seq x y z
N ASN A 1 27.37 7.57 -13.11
CA ASN A 1 28.03 8.60 -13.97
C ASN A 1 26.95 9.33 -14.75
N ASP A 2 27.24 10.51 -15.33
CA ASP A 2 26.18 11.36 -15.93
C ASP A 2 25.41 10.68 -17.07
N LYS A 3 26.09 9.89 -17.90
CA LYS A 3 25.45 9.18 -19.01
C LYS A 3 24.40 8.18 -18.52
N GLN A 4 24.77 7.38 -17.52
CA GLN A 4 23.83 6.43 -16.90
C GLN A 4 22.69 7.17 -16.22
N LEU A 5 22.98 8.22 -15.45
CA LEU A 5 21.94 8.97 -14.75
C LEU A 5 20.93 9.58 -15.73
N SER A 6 21.38 10.16 -16.84
CA SER A 6 20.44 10.70 -17.84
C SER A 6 19.54 9.62 -18.44
N SER A 7 20.09 8.44 -18.73
CA SER A 7 19.31 7.31 -19.24
C SER A 7 18.28 6.82 -18.23
N GLU A 8 18.69 6.57 -16.99
CA GLU A 8 17.78 6.11 -15.93
C GLU A 8 16.73 7.17 -15.57
N ARG A 9 17.10 8.47 -15.62
CA ARG A 9 16.15 9.56 -15.38
C ARG A 9 15.03 9.56 -16.42
N GLU A 10 15.32 9.32 -17.70
CA GLU A 10 14.29 9.23 -18.73
C GLU A 10 13.33 8.05 -18.47
N VAL A 11 13.85 6.90 -18.03
CA VAL A 11 13.03 5.76 -17.62
C VAL A 11 12.11 6.12 -16.46
N VAL A 12 12.63 6.75 -15.41
CA VAL A 12 11.83 7.16 -14.24
C VAL A 12 10.80 8.23 -14.57
N ILE A 13 11.11 9.17 -15.47
CA ILE A 13 10.15 10.17 -15.97
C ILE A 13 9.00 9.47 -16.70
N ASN A 14 9.30 8.49 -17.56
CA ASN A 14 8.28 7.74 -18.28
C ASN A 14 7.45 6.87 -17.32
N GLU A 15 8.07 6.23 -16.33
CA GLU A 15 7.33 5.51 -15.27
C GLU A 15 6.38 6.46 -14.53
N ARG A 16 6.84 7.66 -14.14
CA ARG A 16 5.98 8.64 -13.46
C ARG A 16 4.82 9.09 -14.34
N ARG A 17 5.06 9.33 -15.63
CA ARG A 17 4.01 9.69 -16.57
C ARG A 17 2.96 8.58 -16.66
N TYR A 18 3.40 7.38 -16.95
CA TYR A 18 2.53 6.22 -17.12
C TYR A 18 1.71 5.91 -15.84
N ARG A 19 2.36 5.91 -14.67
CA ARG A 19 1.73 5.51 -13.40
C ARG A 19 0.96 6.61 -12.68
N VAL A 20 1.17 7.87 -13.05
CA VAL A 20 0.56 9.02 -12.35
C VAL A 20 -0.03 10.03 -13.29
N GLU A 21 0.71 10.58 -14.25
CA GLU A 21 0.20 11.70 -15.06
C GLU A 21 -0.85 11.26 -16.09
N ASP A 22 -0.68 10.07 -16.67
CA ASP A 22 -1.56 9.50 -17.69
C ASP A 22 -2.57 8.50 -17.12
N ASP A 23 -2.41 8.08 -15.85
CA ASP A 23 -3.35 7.22 -15.14
C ASP A 23 -4.26 8.03 -14.18
N PRO A 24 -5.58 8.12 -14.46
CA PRO A 24 -6.52 8.81 -13.58
C PRO A 24 -6.52 8.29 -12.14
N ASP A 25 -6.35 6.98 -11.92
CA ASP A 25 -6.36 6.39 -10.59
C ASP A 25 -5.09 6.78 -9.80
N GLY A 26 -3.92 6.79 -10.46
CA GLY A 26 -2.68 7.36 -9.96
C GLY A 26 -2.79 8.84 -9.57
N GLN A 27 -3.40 9.69 -10.41
CA GLN A 27 -3.64 11.11 -10.05
C GLN A 27 -4.51 11.23 -8.80
N LEU A 28 -5.62 10.49 -8.73
CA LEU A 28 -6.57 10.58 -7.63
C LEU A 28 -5.95 10.11 -6.32
N SER A 29 -5.17 9.01 -6.35
CA SER A 29 -4.47 8.51 -5.18
C SER A 29 -3.35 9.48 -4.74
N GLU A 30 -2.51 9.99 -5.65
CA GLU A 30 -1.46 10.98 -5.31
C GLU A 30 -2.08 12.23 -4.65
N ARG A 31 -3.20 12.73 -5.18
CA ARG A 31 -3.94 13.85 -4.56
C ARG A 31 -4.50 13.50 -3.20
N LEU A 32 -5.07 12.30 -3.03
CA LEU A 32 -5.61 11.84 -1.76
C LEU A 32 -4.51 11.83 -0.68
N TRP A 33 -3.37 11.23 -1.00
CA TRP A 33 -2.22 11.17 -0.10
C TRP A 33 -1.68 12.56 0.23
N ALA A 34 -1.53 13.43 -0.76
CA ALA A 34 -1.02 14.78 -0.57
C ALA A 34 -1.89 15.62 0.40
N ILE A 35 -3.21 15.58 0.28
CA ILE A 35 -4.10 16.36 1.16
C ILE A 35 -4.31 15.74 2.54
N ALA A 36 -4.19 14.42 2.65
CA ALA A 36 -4.43 13.69 3.89
C ALA A 36 -3.18 13.61 4.79
N MET A 37 -1.99 13.62 4.17
CA MET A 37 -0.68 13.55 4.82
C MET A 37 0.07 14.88 4.74
N ASP A 38 -0.65 16.00 4.67
CA ASP A 38 -0.02 17.33 4.64
C ASP A 38 0.92 17.54 5.84
N GLY A 39 2.16 17.95 5.55
CA GLY A 39 3.23 18.07 6.55
C GLY A 39 3.86 16.74 7.04
N HIS A 40 3.41 15.59 6.55
CA HIS A 40 3.99 14.27 6.85
C HIS A 40 4.77 13.72 5.64
N PRO A 41 5.95 13.09 5.82
CA PRO A 41 6.75 12.56 4.69
C PRO A 41 6.04 11.53 3.82
N TYR A 42 5.06 10.79 4.36
CA TYR A 42 4.22 9.86 3.58
C TYR A 42 3.29 10.55 2.57
N GLY A 43 3.19 11.88 2.59
CA GLY A 43 2.53 12.63 1.51
C GLY A 43 3.40 12.79 0.26
N TRP A 44 4.68 12.39 0.30
CA TRP A 44 5.56 12.42 -0.86
C TRP A 44 5.42 11.12 -1.67
N PRO A 45 5.18 11.19 -2.98
CA PRO A 45 5.13 10.01 -3.82
C PRO A 45 6.49 9.30 -3.80
N THR A 46 6.50 7.97 -3.74
CA THR A 46 7.75 7.19 -3.64
C THR A 46 8.68 7.44 -4.83
N ILE A 47 8.10 7.61 -6.03
CA ILE A 47 8.85 7.95 -7.24
C ILE A 47 9.42 9.39 -7.22
N GLY A 48 8.92 10.24 -6.32
CA GLY A 48 9.28 11.65 -6.23
C GLY A 48 8.44 12.57 -7.11
N TRP A 49 8.57 13.88 -6.90
CA TRP A 49 7.94 14.89 -7.73
C TRP A 49 8.68 15.04 -9.07
N MET A 50 7.97 15.36 -10.15
CA MET A 50 8.58 15.50 -11.48
C MET A 50 9.78 16.46 -11.48
N ALA A 51 9.67 17.60 -10.81
CA ALA A 51 10.76 18.57 -10.70
C ALA A 51 11.99 18.03 -9.96
N ASP A 52 11.80 17.17 -8.96
CA ASP A 52 12.91 16.54 -8.21
C ASP A 52 13.59 15.46 -9.06
N ILE A 53 12.82 14.68 -9.82
CA ILE A 53 13.34 13.68 -10.76
C ILE A 53 14.15 14.36 -11.86
N GLU A 54 13.62 15.43 -12.44
CA GLU A 54 14.31 16.24 -13.46
C GLU A 54 15.61 16.86 -12.91
N GLY A 55 15.58 17.29 -11.65
CA GLY A 55 16.66 17.99 -10.98
C GLY A 55 17.75 17.10 -10.37
N ILE A 56 17.54 15.78 -10.23
CA ILE A 56 18.48 14.89 -9.53
C ILE A 56 19.85 14.85 -10.21
N THR A 57 20.93 14.92 -9.42
CA THR A 57 22.30 14.90 -9.91
C THR A 57 23.06 13.63 -9.50
N VAL A 58 24.18 13.33 -10.16
CA VAL A 58 25.05 12.20 -9.77
C VAL A 58 25.57 12.39 -8.34
N ALA A 59 25.82 13.64 -7.94
CA ALA A 59 26.26 13.95 -6.58
C ALA A 59 25.20 13.57 -5.54
N ASP A 60 23.91 13.84 -5.82
CA ASP A 60 22.80 13.47 -4.93
C ASP A 60 22.70 11.95 -4.78
N CYS A 61 22.80 11.21 -5.89
CA CYS A 61 22.81 9.74 -5.87
C CYS A 61 24.01 9.17 -5.09
N GLU A 62 25.20 9.73 -5.29
CA GLU A 62 26.40 9.31 -4.56
C GLU A 62 26.30 9.63 -3.06
N GLU A 63 25.76 10.80 -2.71
CA GLU A 63 25.54 11.19 -1.32
C GLU A 63 24.53 10.27 -0.65
N PHE A 64 23.40 9.99 -1.30
CA PHE A 64 22.41 9.04 -0.80
C PHE A 64 23.00 7.65 -0.59
N TYR A 65 23.73 7.13 -1.58
CA TYR A 65 24.40 5.83 -1.50
C TYR A 65 25.40 5.78 -0.33
N ARG A 66 26.33 6.74 -0.25
CA ARG A 66 27.36 6.77 0.82
C ARG A 66 26.75 6.91 2.22
N THR A 67 25.62 7.61 2.32
CA THR A 67 24.94 7.86 3.59
C THR A 67 24.16 6.63 4.06
N TYR A 68 23.35 6.03 3.19
CA TYR A 68 22.35 5.04 3.60
C TYR A 68 22.71 3.58 3.26
N TYR A 69 23.58 3.32 2.27
CA TYR A 69 24.00 1.96 1.91
C TYR A 69 25.21 1.55 2.76
N ALA A 70 24.93 1.12 3.99
CA ALA A 70 25.95 0.75 4.96
C ALA A 70 25.60 -0.57 5.67
N PRO A 71 26.59 -1.36 6.11
CA PRO A 71 26.34 -2.65 6.76
C PRO A 71 25.59 -2.51 8.11
N ASN A 72 25.73 -1.37 8.79
CA ASN A 72 24.96 -1.04 10.00
C ASN A 72 23.56 -0.47 9.71
N ASN A 73 23.12 -0.45 8.45
CA ASN A 73 21.80 -0.03 7.98
C ASN A 73 21.19 -1.05 7.00
N ALA A 74 21.68 -2.30 7.00
CA ALA A 74 21.26 -3.35 6.09
C ALA A 74 21.03 -4.67 6.85
N THR A 75 19.99 -5.39 6.46
CA THR A 75 19.67 -6.72 7.00
C THR A 75 19.71 -7.75 5.88
N LEU A 76 20.57 -8.76 6.01
CA LEU A 76 20.62 -9.90 5.09
C LEU A 76 19.80 -11.05 5.66
N VAL A 77 18.77 -11.49 4.93
CA VAL A 77 17.87 -12.56 5.35
C VAL A 77 18.11 -13.80 4.48
N VAL A 78 18.43 -14.92 5.12
CA VAL A 78 18.66 -16.22 4.45
C VAL A 78 17.64 -17.22 4.96
N VAL A 79 16.80 -17.73 4.06
CA VAL A 79 15.77 -18.73 4.36
C VAL A 79 15.92 -19.91 3.41
N GLY A 80 16.02 -21.12 3.96
CA GLY A 80 16.10 -22.35 3.17
C GLY A 80 16.80 -23.47 3.94
N ALA A 81 17.15 -24.53 3.22
CA ALA A 81 17.97 -25.62 3.75
C ALA A 81 19.44 -25.19 3.79
N VAL A 82 19.82 -24.41 4.81
CA VAL A 82 21.17 -23.86 4.97
C VAL A 82 21.77 -24.26 6.31
N ASP A 83 23.10 -24.44 6.33
CA ASP A 83 23.87 -24.53 7.57
C ASP A 83 24.19 -23.11 8.06
N SER A 84 23.65 -22.74 9.21
CA SER A 84 23.74 -21.36 9.71
C SER A 84 25.18 -20.93 10.03
N VAL A 85 26.03 -21.86 10.49
CA VAL A 85 27.43 -21.58 10.79
C VAL A 85 28.17 -21.23 9.50
N HIS A 86 28.05 -22.07 8.48
CA HIS A 86 28.69 -21.85 7.18
C HIS A 86 28.20 -20.56 6.50
N VAL A 87 26.90 -20.26 6.60
CA VAL A 87 26.33 -19.02 6.08
C VAL A 87 26.93 -17.80 6.77
N LEU A 88 26.98 -17.79 8.11
CA LEU A 88 27.53 -16.67 8.87
C LEU A 88 29.02 -16.46 8.58
N GLU A 89 29.82 -17.53 8.48
CA GLU A 89 31.23 -17.44 8.07
C GLU A 89 31.39 -16.85 6.66
N THR A 90 30.51 -17.22 5.74
CA THR A 90 30.53 -16.69 4.38
C THR A 90 30.14 -15.22 4.34
N ILE A 91 29.12 -14.83 5.10
CA ILE A 91 28.70 -13.43 5.23
C ILE A 91 29.82 -12.58 5.82
N ASP A 92 30.47 -13.04 6.90
CA ASP A 92 31.59 -12.33 7.52
C ASP A 92 32.76 -12.16 6.55
N ARG A 93 33.13 -13.22 5.81
CA ARG A 93 34.17 -13.15 4.78
C ARG A 93 33.81 -12.17 3.65
N CYS A 94 32.56 -12.15 3.20
CA CYS A 94 32.12 -11.32 2.08
C CYS A 94 31.86 -9.86 2.46
N TYR A 95 31.34 -9.59 3.65
CA TYR A 95 30.82 -8.27 4.04
C TYR A 95 31.43 -7.72 5.33
N GLY A 96 32.03 -8.55 6.19
CA GLY A 96 32.53 -8.16 7.51
C GLY A 96 33.69 -7.15 7.48
N HIS A 97 34.34 -7.00 6.32
CA HIS A 97 35.39 -5.99 6.11
C HIS A 97 34.85 -4.61 5.69
N ILE A 98 33.55 -4.49 5.39
CA ILE A 98 32.94 -3.22 4.98
C ILE A 98 32.73 -2.36 6.24
N PRO A 99 33.25 -1.13 6.29
CA PRO A 99 33.08 -0.27 7.46
C PRO A 99 31.63 0.21 7.60
N SER A 100 31.23 0.48 8.84
CA SER A 100 29.96 1.16 9.12
C SER A 100 29.98 2.62 8.65
N SER A 101 28.81 3.15 8.28
CA SER A 101 28.60 4.57 8.02
C SER A 101 27.99 5.28 9.23
N VAL A 102 28.21 6.60 9.31
CA VAL A 102 27.50 7.47 10.26
C VAL A 102 26.12 7.75 9.69
N LEU A 103 25.10 7.13 10.25
CA LEU A 103 23.71 7.33 9.82
C LEU A 103 23.17 8.65 10.40
N PRO A 104 22.39 9.41 9.61
CA PRO A 104 21.61 10.52 10.14
C PRO A 104 20.70 10.05 11.28
N PRO A 105 20.44 10.88 12.30
CA PRO A 105 19.51 10.51 13.35
C PRO A 105 18.12 10.29 12.76
N GLN A 106 17.43 9.23 13.21
CA GLN A 106 16.06 9.00 12.82
C GLN A 106 15.18 10.11 13.40
N ILE A 107 14.54 10.89 12.53
CA ILE A 107 13.58 11.91 12.92
C ILE A 107 12.20 11.26 12.95
N GLU A 108 11.55 11.28 14.11
CA GLU A 108 10.15 10.90 14.19
C GLU A 108 9.31 11.95 13.46
N PRO A 109 8.51 11.56 12.45
CA PRO A 109 7.64 12.51 11.78
C PRO A 109 6.53 12.99 12.73
N PRO A 110 5.92 14.14 12.47
CA PRO A 110 4.73 14.55 13.21
C PRO A 110 3.64 13.48 13.10
N GLN A 111 2.75 13.36 14.09
CA GLN A 111 1.60 12.47 13.93
C GLN A 111 0.68 13.01 12.83
N PRO A 112 0.34 12.23 11.79
CA PRO A 112 -0.54 12.71 10.73
C PRO A 112 -1.95 12.90 11.28
N ILE A 113 -2.59 14.00 10.90
CA ILE A 113 -3.93 14.36 11.36
C ILE A 113 -4.79 14.87 10.22
N ILE A 114 -6.03 14.39 10.17
CA ILE A 114 -7.09 14.99 9.34
C ILE A 114 -8.07 15.65 10.31
N PRO A 115 -7.93 16.96 10.60
CA PRO A 115 -8.68 17.61 11.67
C PRO A 115 -10.17 17.77 11.36
N ARG A 116 -10.53 17.76 10.08
CA ARG A 116 -11.87 17.79 9.54
C ARG A 116 -11.85 17.18 8.14
N VAL A 117 -13.02 16.84 7.62
CA VAL A 117 -13.18 16.43 6.22
C VAL A 117 -12.49 17.42 5.28
N CYS A 118 -11.50 16.95 4.52
CA CYS A 118 -10.92 17.67 3.38
C CYS A 118 -11.41 17.01 2.08
N ARG A 119 -11.68 17.84 1.06
CA ARG A 119 -12.26 17.39 -0.20
C ARG A 119 -11.63 18.09 -1.39
N GLU A 120 -11.29 17.31 -2.42
CA GLU A 120 -10.94 17.80 -3.74
C GLU A 120 -11.78 17.12 -4.83
N THR A 121 -11.92 17.78 -5.98
CA THR A 121 -12.59 17.24 -7.16
C THR A 121 -11.75 17.56 -8.38
N LEU A 122 -11.45 16.54 -9.16
CA LEU A 122 -10.67 16.62 -10.39
C LEU A 122 -11.58 16.34 -11.57
N SER A 123 -11.31 17.00 -12.69
CA SER A 123 -11.97 16.75 -13.97
C SER A 123 -11.01 15.97 -14.84
N LEU A 124 -11.30 14.69 -15.10
CA LEU A 124 -10.38 13.72 -15.70
C LEU A 124 -11.03 13.00 -16.90
N PRO A 125 -10.24 12.43 -17.83
CA PRO A 125 -10.73 11.63 -18.96
C PRO A 125 -11.27 10.27 -18.48
N LEU A 126 -12.44 10.30 -17.83
CA LEU A 126 -13.11 9.16 -17.22
C LEU A 126 -14.46 8.89 -17.89
N SER A 127 -14.88 7.62 -17.89
CA SER A 127 -16.22 7.23 -18.32
C SER A 127 -17.28 7.33 -17.21
N ALA A 128 -16.87 7.29 -15.94
CA ALA A 128 -17.73 7.37 -14.77
C ALA A 128 -16.96 7.95 -13.57
N ASP A 129 -17.69 8.46 -12.57
CA ASP A 129 -17.08 9.03 -11.37
C ASP A 129 -16.15 8.02 -10.68
N ARG A 130 -15.04 8.52 -10.15
CA ARG A 130 -14.13 7.80 -9.25
C ARG A 130 -14.18 8.45 -7.88
N LEU A 131 -14.32 7.66 -6.83
CA LEU A 131 -14.39 8.13 -5.45
C LEU A 131 -13.26 7.51 -4.63
N TYR A 132 -12.42 8.36 -4.04
CA TYR A 132 -11.30 7.97 -3.20
C TYR A 132 -11.48 8.56 -1.80
N LEU A 133 -11.44 7.72 -0.77
CA LEU A 133 -11.49 8.12 0.64
C LEU A 133 -10.21 7.67 1.35
N GLY A 134 -9.70 8.53 2.21
CA GLY A 134 -8.50 8.26 3.03
C GLY A 134 -8.78 8.53 4.50
N TYR A 135 -8.45 7.58 5.35
CA TYR A 135 -8.52 7.71 6.81
C TYR A 135 -7.14 7.48 7.42
N ILE A 136 -6.75 8.27 8.42
CA ILE A 136 -5.51 7.97 9.16
C ILE A 136 -5.70 6.65 9.91
N GLY A 137 -4.91 5.64 9.52
CA GLY A 137 -4.94 4.30 10.09
C GLY A 137 -3.98 4.13 11.27
N ALA A 138 -3.61 2.87 11.53
CA ALA A 138 -2.60 2.52 12.51
C ALA A 138 -1.27 2.19 11.82
N GLY A 139 -0.14 2.50 12.45
CA GLY A 139 1.15 1.95 12.03
C GLY A 139 1.22 0.45 12.32
N ILE A 140 2.02 -0.30 11.57
CA ILE A 140 2.11 -1.77 11.64
C ILE A 140 2.52 -2.30 13.03
N GLY A 141 3.26 -1.50 13.81
CA GLY A 141 3.65 -1.85 15.17
C GLY A 141 2.57 -1.58 16.23
N HIS A 142 1.44 -0.99 15.86
CA HIS A 142 0.37 -0.62 16.79
C HIS A 142 -0.52 -1.82 17.16
N ALA A 143 -1.02 -1.86 18.38
CA ALA A 143 -1.85 -2.97 18.88
C ALA A 143 -3.16 -3.16 18.11
N ASP A 144 -3.72 -2.09 17.55
CA ASP A 144 -4.94 -2.14 16.73
C ASP A 144 -4.68 -2.47 15.25
N ALA A 145 -3.42 -2.58 14.78
CA ALA A 145 -3.15 -2.88 13.37
C ALA A 145 -3.81 -4.19 12.87
N PRO A 146 -3.76 -5.32 13.62
CA PRO A 146 -4.46 -6.53 13.22
C PRO A 146 -5.99 -6.37 13.17
N ALA A 147 -6.55 -5.59 14.10
CA ALA A 147 -8.00 -5.34 14.13
C ALA A 147 -8.45 -4.48 12.95
N LEU A 148 -7.64 -3.48 12.58
CA LEU A 148 -7.88 -2.62 11.42
C LEU A 148 -7.75 -3.40 10.11
N GLU A 149 -6.75 -4.27 9.97
CA GLU A 149 -6.58 -5.14 8.79
C GLU A 149 -7.80 -6.05 8.59
N VAL A 150 -8.26 -6.72 9.65
CA VAL A 150 -9.47 -7.57 9.59
C VAL A 150 -10.73 -6.74 9.34
N ALA A 151 -10.81 -5.51 9.85
CA ALA A 151 -11.93 -4.62 9.59
C ALA A 151 -12.01 -4.20 8.11
N VAL A 152 -10.87 -3.88 7.49
CA VAL A 152 -10.77 -3.55 6.06
C VAL A 152 -11.16 -4.76 5.21
N GLU A 153 -10.64 -5.95 5.51
CA GLU A 153 -11.04 -7.19 4.82
C GLU A 153 -12.55 -7.47 4.97
N LEU A 154 -13.14 -7.19 6.13
CA LEU A 154 -14.58 -7.38 6.33
C LEU A 154 -15.42 -6.41 5.48
N LEU A 155 -14.97 -5.16 5.39
CA LEU A 155 -15.66 -4.10 4.65
C LEU A 155 -15.53 -4.28 3.14
N LEU A 156 -14.35 -4.67 2.64
CA LEU A 156 -13.95 -4.59 1.23
C LEU A 156 -13.47 -5.92 0.63
N GLY A 157 -13.16 -6.93 1.45
CA GLY A 157 -12.53 -8.19 1.03
C GLY A 157 -13.43 -9.13 0.22
N GLY A 158 -13.44 -8.92 -1.09
CA GLY A 158 -14.08 -9.75 -2.11
C GLY A 158 -15.60 -9.63 -2.18
N ASP A 159 -16.20 -10.41 -3.08
CA ASP A 159 -17.58 -10.28 -3.57
C ASP A 159 -18.68 -10.32 -2.48
N SER A 160 -18.35 -10.84 -1.30
CA SER A 160 -19.28 -11.01 -0.18
C SER A 160 -18.96 -10.12 1.01
N SER A 161 -18.08 -9.13 0.83
CA SER A 161 -17.82 -8.07 1.82
C SER A 161 -19.07 -7.19 2.04
N ARG A 162 -19.05 -6.32 3.05
CA ARG A 162 -20.21 -5.47 3.34
C ARG A 162 -20.44 -4.44 2.23
N LEU A 163 -19.38 -3.75 1.80
CA LEU A 163 -19.52 -2.65 0.86
C LEU A 163 -19.74 -3.15 -0.57
N GLU A 164 -19.13 -4.27 -0.96
CA GLU A 164 -19.41 -4.89 -2.26
C GLU A 164 -20.89 -5.22 -2.41
N ARG A 165 -21.44 -6.02 -1.47
CA ARG A 165 -22.86 -6.41 -1.50
C ARG A 165 -23.79 -5.20 -1.47
N ARG A 166 -23.43 -4.16 -0.72
CA ARG A 166 -24.26 -2.96 -0.58
C ARG A 166 -24.25 -2.14 -1.86
N LEU A 167 -23.08 -1.77 -2.36
CA LEU A 167 -22.90 -0.80 -3.43
C LEU A 167 -23.03 -1.41 -4.82
N ILE A 168 -22.61 -2.66 -4.99
CA ILE A 168 -22.62 -3.36 -6.28
C ILE A 168 -23.87 -4.22 -6.41
N ASP A 169 -24.10 -5.18 -5.51
CA ASP A 169 -25.18 -6.17 -5.68
C ASP A 169 -26.58 -5.62 -5.38
N GLN A 170 -26.73 -4.82 -4.32
CA GLN A 170 -28.04 -4.38 -3.83
C GLN A 170 -28.50 -3.06 -4.44
N LEU A 171 -27.61 -2.08 -4.50
CA LEU A 171 -27.94 -0.72 -4.95
C LEU A 171 -27.48 -0.43 -6.37
N GLU A 172 -26.60 -1.28 -6.94
CA GLU A 172 -26.06 -1.13 -8.29
C GLU A 172 -25.43 0.26 -8.54
N LEU A 173 -24.89 0.92 -7.50
CA LEU A 173 -24.29 2.25 -7.60
C LEU A 173 -22.85 2.22 -8.13
N ALA A 174 -22.12 1.15 -7.83
CA ALA A 174 -20.71 0.99 -8.20
C ALA A 174 -20.50 -0.26 -9.09
N VAL A 175 -19.40 -0.27 -9.83
CA VAL A 175 -18.89 -1.43 -10.58
C VAL A 175 -17.65 -2.05 -9.94
N SER A 176 -16.93 -1.29 -9.12
CA SER A 176 -15.86 -1.79 -8.26
C SER A 176 -15.82 -1.00 -6.96
N ILE A 177 -15.40 -1.67 -5.89
CA ILE A 177 -14.97 -1.03 -4.67
C ILE A 177 -13.85 -1.84 -4.03
N ASP A 178 -12.75 -1.18 -3.73
CA ASP A 178 -11.55 -1.80 -3.19
C ASP A 178 -10.95 -0.91 -2.11
N GLY A 179 -10.02 -1.46 -1.34
CA GLY A 179 -9.24 -0.66 -0.42
C GLY A 179 -8.22 -1.47 0.35
N PHE A 180 -7.31 -0.76 1.00
CA PHE A 180 -6.19 -1.36 1.70
C PHE A 180 -5.77 -0.53 2.91
N SER A 181 -5.01 -1.15 3.80
CA SER A 181 -4.30 -0.47 4.88
C SER A 181 -2.80 -0.74 4.72
N PRO A 182 -1.98 0.30 4.49
CA PRO A 182 -0.55 0.16 4.25
C PRO A 182 0.18 -0.24 5.53
N GLN A 183 1.18 -1.10 5.38
CA GLN A 183 1.94 -1.68 6.49
C GLN A 183 3.13 -0.80 6.91
N PHE A 184 2.91 0.49 7.09
CA PHE A 184 3.97 1.44 7.41
C PHE A 184 4.35 1.47 8.90
N ARG A 185 5.57 1.90 9.23
CA ARG A 185 6.02 2.07 10.64
C ARG A 185 5.12 3.02 11.40
N TYR A 186 4.83 4.18 10.80
CA TYR A 186 3.94 5.21 11.35
C TYR A 186 2.55 5.09 10.71
N PRO A 187 1.52 5.74 11.28
CA PRO A 187 0.18 5.77 10.69
C PRO A 187 0.19 6.16 9.20
N GLY A 188 -0.37 5.30 8.36
CA GLY A 188 -0.62 5.56 6.93
C GLY A 188 -2.11 5.84 6.66
N LEU A 189 -2.52 5.87 5.38
CA LEU A 189 -3.94 5.98 5.02
C LEU A 189 -4.58 4.62 4.80
N VAL A 190 -5.67 4.33 5.49
CA VAL A 190 -6.64 3.37 4.97
C VAL A 190 -7.32 4.02 3.79
N GLU A 191 -7.05 3.49 2.61
CA GLU A 191 -7.54 4.00 1.33
C GLU A 191 -8.70 3.13 0.87
N ILE A 192 -9.79 3.77 0.43
CA ILE A 192 -10.96 3.12 -0.16
C ILE A 192 -11.24 3.81 -1.49
N ALA A 193 -11.28 3.03 -2.57
CA ALA A 193 -11.53 3.50 -3.92
C ALA A 193 -12.78 2.83 -4.48
N ALA A 194 -13.66 3.58 -5.12
CA ALA A 194 -14.86 3.06 -5.77
C ALA A 194 -15.06 3.67 -7.15
N THR A 195 -15.46 2.84 -8.10
CA THR A 195 -15.84 3.28 -9.44
C THR A 195 -17.36 3.27 -9.57
N ALA A 196 -17.95 4.42 -9.90
CA ALA A 196 -19.38 4.53 -10.11
C ALA A 196 -19.83 3.74 -11.35
N ARG A 197 -21.03 3.17 -11.28
CA ARG A 197 -21.69 2.54 -12.44
C ARG A 197 -22.14 3.58 -13.46
N VAL A 198 -22.61 4.72 -12.98
CA VAL A 198 -23.09 5.84 -13.80
C VAL A 198 -22.51 7.14 -13.25
N ALA A 199 -22.07 8.03 -14.16
CA ALA A 199 -21.59 9.36 -13.81
C ALA A 199 -22.62 10.14 -12.96
N GLY A 200 -22.14 10.89 -11.98
CA GLY A 200 -22.97 11.61 -11.01
C GLY A 200 -23.44 10.79 -9.81
N SER A 201 -23.04 9.52 -9.68
CA SER A 201 -23.43 8.65 -8.55
C SER A 201 -22.47 8.70 -7.36
N SER A 202 -21.34 9.41 -7.45
CA SER A 202 -20.31 9.48 -6.39
C SER A 202 -20.86 9.90 -5.03
N ALA A 203 -21.77 10.87 -4.97
CA ALA A 203 -22.38 11.32 -3.71
C ALA A 203 -23.27 10.24 -3.05
N ALA A 204 -23.96 9.43 -3.85
CA ALA A 204 -24.78 8.33 -3.34
C ALA A 204 -23.89 7.18 -2.84
N ILE A 205 -22.83 6.85 -3.58
CA ILE A 205 -21.83 5.86 -3.17
C ILE A 205 -21.19 6.27 -1.84
N GLU A 206 -20.74 7.52 -1.74
CA GLU A 206 -20.12 8.05 -0.52
C GLU A 206 -21.08 7.96 0.67
N ALA A 207 -22.34 8.36 0.51
CA ALA A 207 -23.32 8.29 1.59
C ALA A 207 -23.54 6.87 2.11
N GLU A 208 -23.65 5.89 1.20
CA GLU A 208 -23.85 4.48 1.55
C GLU A 208 -22.61 3.86 2.17
N LEU A 209 -21.42 4.18 1.65
CA LEU A 209 -20.14 3.77 2.22
C LEU A 209 -20.01 4.26 3.66
N LEU A 210 -20.22 5.57 3.91
CA LEU A 210 -20.14 6.15 5.24
C LEU A 210 -21.19 5.55 6.19
N SER A 211 -22.39 5.25 5.68
CA SER A 211 -23.46 4.60 6.44
C SER A 211 -23.07 3.19 6.89
N GLU A 212 -22.48 2.38 6.02
CA GLU A 212 -22.02 1.02 6.37
C GLU A 212 -20.85 1.04 7.36
N ILE A 213 -19.88 1.96 7.19
CA ILE A 213 -18.79 2.15 8.17
C ILE A 213 -19.35 2.55 9.54
N ALA A 214 -20.27 3.52 9.57
CA ALA A 214 -20.90 3.96 10.81
C ALA A 214 -21.72 2.84 11.49
N ARG A 215 -22.39 2.00 10.70
CA ARG A 215 -23.12 0.82 11.21
C ARG A 215 -22.15 -0.18 11.83
N LEU A 216 -21.04 -0.49 11.16
CA LEU A 216 -20.03 -1.39 11.69
C LEU A 216 -19.40 -0.84 12.99
N ALA A 217 -19.12 0.47 13.06
CA ALA A 217 -18.63 1.12 14.27
C ALA A 217 -19.63 1.04 15.44
N LYS A 218 -20.93 1.13 15.16
CA LYS A 218 -21.98 1.20 16.19
C LYS A 218 -22.47 -0.17 16.65
N GLU A 219 -22.70 -1.08 15.70
CA GLU A 219 -23.36 -2.37 15.92
C GLU A 219 -22.35 -3.53 15.98
N GLY A 220 -21.15 -3.33 15.45
CA GLY A 220 -20.13 -4.36 15.33
C GLY A 220 -20.40 -5.38 14.23
N PRO A 221 -19.44 -6.30 14.00
CA PRO A 221 -19.62 -7.42 13.08
C PRO A 221 -20.34 -8.60 13.74
N THR A 222 -21.02 -9.41 12.94
CA THR A 222 -21.52 -10.72 13.38
C THR A 222 -20.36 -11.71 13.56
N ALA A 223 -20.55 -12.74 14.39
CA ALA A 223 -19.54 -13.77 14.59
C ALA A 223 -19.10 -14.46 13.29
N ALA A 224 -20.02 -14.66 12.34
CA ALA A 224 -19.73 -15.25 11.04
C ALA A 224 -18.82 -14.36 10.19
N GLU A 225 -19.07 -13.04 10.18
CA GLU A 225 -18.23 -12.08 9.46
C GLU A 225 -16.82 -12.02 10.05
N VAL A 226 -16.67 -12.01 11.38
CA VAL A 226 -15.36 -12.04 12.03
C VAL A 226 -14.58 -13.29 11.63
N ILE A 227 -15.22 -14.47 11.69
CA ILE A 227 -14.57 -15.74 11.33
C ILE A 227 -14.13 -15.72 9.86
N LYS A 228 -15.00 -15.22 8.96
CA LYS A 228 -14.72 -15.16 7.53
C LYS A 228 -13.56 -14.22 7.22
N ALA A 229 -13.66 -12.95 7.62
CA ALA A 229 -12.63 -11.94 7.34
C ALA A 229 -11.27 -12.35 7.91
N ARG A 230 -11.23 -12.80 9.18
CA ARG A 230 -10.00 -13.28 9.81
C ARG A 230 -9.38 -14.46 9.06
N ARG A 231 -10.20 -15.41 8.60
CA ARG A 231 -9.70 -16.54 7.80
C ARG A 231 -9.15 -16.08 6.45
N GLN A 232 -9.79 -15.11 5.79
CA GLN A 232 -9.30 -14.55 4.53
C GLN A 232 -7.94 -13.89 4.71
N VAL A 233 -7.80 -12.99 5.70
CA VAL A 233 -6.50 -12.34 6.00
C VAL A 233 -5.41 -13.37 6.28
N VAL A 234 -5.67 -14.31 7.20
CA VAL A 234 -4.69 -15.34 7.58
C VAL A 234 -4.36 -16.26 6.39
N SER A 235 -5.35 -16.63 5.58
CA SER A 235 -5.13 -17.47 4.40
C SER A 235 -4.30 -16.74 3.33
N THR A 236 -4.59 -15.46 3.09
CA THR A 236 -3.81 -14.62 2.17
C THR A 236 -2.36 -14.49 2.67
N LEU A 237 -2.17 -14.30 3.97
CA LEU A 237 -0.83 -14.21 4.55
C LEU A 237 -0.04 -15.52 4.38
N TYR A 238 -0.66 -16.68 4.63
CA TYR A 238 -0.01 -17.97 4.40
C TYR A 238 0.32 -18.19 2.92
N ARG A 239 -0.61 -17.88 2.00
CA ARG A 239 -0.39 -18.01 0.55
C ARG A 239 0.77 -17.14 0.07
N THR A 240 0.82 -15.89 0.55
CA THR A 240 1.84 -14.90 0.16
C THR A 240 3.17 -15.05 0.91
N SER A 241 3.27 -15.99 1.87
CA SER A 241 4.50 -16.22 2.65
C SER A 241 5.01 -17.66 2.58
N TYR A 242 4.41 -18.52 1.75
CA TYR A 242 4.74 -19.95 1.70
C TYR A 242 6.12 -20.23 1.12
N ALA A 243 6.50 -19.52 0.06
CA ALA A 243 7.79 -19.69 -0.61
C ALA A 243 8.94 -19.11 0.24
N ALA A 244 10.12 -19.72 0.15
CA ALA A 244 11.28 -19.33 0.97
C ALA A 244 11.69 -17.86 0.75
N ASN A 245 11.67 -17.38 -0.49
CA ASN A 245 11.93 -15.98 -0.83
C ASN A 245 10.88 -15.04 -0.23
N ALA A 246 9.60 -15.40 -0.28
CA ALA A 246 8.53 -14.60 0.28
C ALA A 246 8.60 -14.53 1.81
N MET A 247 8.93 -15.67 2.45
CA MET A 247 9.20 -15.73 3.89
C MET A 247 10.39 -14.85 4.29
N ALA A 248 11.50 -14.91 3.54
CA ALA A 248 12.65 -14.05 3.76
C ALA A 248 12.27 -12.57 3.63
N GLY A 249 11.47 -12.23 2.62
CA GLY A 249 10.92 -10.88 2.42
C GLY A 249 10.09 -10.40 3.62
N LYS A 250 9.24 -11.25 4.20
CA LYS A 250 8.46 -10.89 5.41
C LYS A 250 9.35 -10.63 6.62
N PHE A 251 10.32 -11.49 6.90
CA PHE A 251 11.26 -11.26 8.01
C PHE A 251 12.08 -9.99 7.80
N GLY A 252 12.62 -9.79 6.59
CA GLY A 252 13.38 -8.59 6.25
C GLY A 252 12.54 -7.32 6.36
N PHE A 253 11.28 -7.36 5.92
CA PHE A 253 10.35 -6.24 6.02
C PHE A 253 10.06 -5.84 7.48
N TYR A 254 9.73 -6.80 8.34
CA TYR A 254 9.44 -6.51 9.75
C TYR A 254 10.70 -6.05 10.52
N ASP A 255 11.86 -6.62 10.22
CA ASP A 255 13.14 -6.17 10.77
C ASP A 255 13.49 -4.75 10.31
N ALA A 256 13.42 -4.46 9.01
CA ALA A 256 13.70 -3.12 8.47
C ALA A 256 12.71 -2.07 8.99
N THR A 257 11.44 -2.44 9.18
CA THR A 257 10.38 -1.50 9.56
C THR A 257 10.31 -1.26 11.06
N LEU A 258 10.48 -2.31 11.89
CA LEU A 258 10.30 -2.25 13.35
C LEU A 258 11.58 -2.52 14.16
N GLY A 259 12.64 -3.02 13.53
CA GLY A 259 13.84 -3.49 14.23
C GLY A 259 13.60 -4.79 15.00
N ASP A 260 12.59 -5.58 14.61
CA ASP A 260 12.20 -6.81 15.31
C ASP A 260 11.71 -7.89 14.35
N VAL A 261 12.62 -8.80 14.01
CA VAL A 261 12.33 -10.02 13.22
C VAL A 261 11.21 -10.89 13.81
N GLY A 262 11.05 -10.87 15.15
CA GLY A 262 9.99 -11.59 15.85
C GLY A 262 8.62 -10.94 15.74
N ALA A 263 8.52 -9.71 15.20
CA ALA A 263 7.25 -9.04 14.99
C ALA A 263 6.39 -9.75 13.94
N PHE A 264 6.98 -10.35 12.91
CA PHE A 264 6.23 -11.10 11.90
C PHE A 264 5.40 -12.25 12.49
N PRO A 265 5.98 -13.25 13.19
CA PRO A 265 5.18 -14.34 13.76
C PRO A 265 4.17 -13.84 14.80
N ARG A 266 4.50 -12.81 15.58
CA ARG A 266 3.54 -12.22 16.53
C ARG A 266 2.37 -11.52 15.84
N ALA A 267 2.58 -10.90 14.69
CA ALA A 267 1.51 -10.31 13.88
C ALA A 267 0.54 -11.40 13.38
N ILE A 268 1.06 -12.55 12.94
CA ILE A 268 0.23 -13.70 12.55
C ILE A 268 -0.64 -14.17 13.72
N ASP A 269 -0.06 -14.29 14.91
CA ASP A 269 -0.80 -14.75 16.08
C ASP A 269 -1.81 -13.71 16.57
N ALA A 270 -1.49 -12.43 16.50
CA ALA A 270 -2.43 -11.36 16.81
C ALA A 270 -3.64 -11.36 15.86
N LEU A 271 -3.44 -11.56 14.55
CA LEU A 271 -4.52 -11.70 13.57
C LEU A 271 -5.50 -12.82 13.92
N LYS A 272 -4.99 -13.97 14.40
CA LYS A 272 -5.84 -15.11 14.81
C LYS A 272 -6.72 -14.81 16.03
N LEU A 273 -6.34 -13.83 16.85
CA LEU A 273 -7.02 -13.47 18.09
C LEU A 273 -8.05 -12.34 17.94
N VAL A 274 -8.08 -11.65 16.79
CA VAL A 274 -9.01 -10.54 16.55
C VAL A 274 -10.46 -10.98 16.77
N GLY A 275 -11.16 -10.26 17.66
CA GLY A 275 -12.57 -10.44 17.98
C GLY A 275 -13.48 -9.34 17.41
N ALA A 276 -14.79 -9.48 17.65
CA ALA A 276 -15.80 -8.51 17.18
C ALA A 276 -15.60 -7.13 17.81
N ASP A 277 -15.34 -7.07 19.12
CA ASP A 277 -15.15 -5.82 19.86
C ASP A 277 -13.89 -5.07 19.39
N ASP A 278 -12.84 -5.79 18.99
CA ASP A 278 -11.62 -5.19 18.42
C ASP A 278 -11.89 -4.53 17.08
N ILE A 279 -12.61 -5.22 16.20
CA ILE A 279 -13.01 -4.69 14.89
C ILE A 279 -13.91 -3.46 15.08
N GLN A 280 -14.91 -3.55 15.95
CA GLN A 280 -15.82 -2.45 16.23
C GLN A 280 -15.05 -1.21 16.74
N ARG A 281 -14.16 -1.42 17.71
CA ARG A 281 -13.30 -0.37 18.26
C ARG A 281 -12.40 0.24 17.18
N ALA A 282 -11.72 -0.58 16.38
CA ALA A 282 -10.82 -0.10 15.34
C ALA A 282 -11.57 0.75 14.31
N VAL A 283 -12.74 0.30 13.84
CA VAL A 283 -13.56 1.06 12.89
C VAL A 283 -14.02 2.39 13.51
N ALA A 284 -14.49 2.38 14.76
CA ALA A 284 -14.91 3.60 15.46
C ALA A 284 -13.77 4.60 15.68
N THR A 285 -12.55 4.11 15.95
CA THR A 285 -11.36 4.93 16.18
C THR A 285 -10.81 5.53 14.90
N TYR A 286 -10.59 4.70 13.88
CA TYR A 286 -9.81 5.05 12.69
C TYR A 286 -10.68 5.49 11.51
N LEU A 287 -11.85 4.88 11.29
CA LEU A 287 -12.70 5.15 10.13
C LEU A 287 -13.82 6.15 10.45
N SER A 288 -13.47 7.23 11.16
CA SER A 288 -14.42 8.29 11.55
C SER A 288 -14.84 9.12 10.34
N PRO A 289 -16.15 9.28 10.07
CA PRO A 289 -16.61 10.06 8.92
C PRO A 289 -16.17 11.52 9.02
N GLU A 290 -15.97 12.08 10.21
CA GLU A 290 -15.59 13.48 10.41
C GLU A 290 -14.10 13.77 10.13
N ARG A 291 -13.26 12.72 10.08
CA ARG A 291 -11.79 12.80 9.98
C ARG A 291 -11.28 11.98 8.81
N ARG A 292 -11.63 12.42 7.60
CA ARG A 292 -11.28 11.77 6.34
C ARG A 292 -10.86 12.75 5.26
N ALA A 293 -10.06 12.28 4.32
CA ALA A 293 -9.86 12.94 3.04
C ALA A 293 -10.79 12.32 1.99
N THR A 294 -11.21 13.12 1.02
CA THR A 294 -12.04 12.65 -0.09
C THR A 294 -11.59 13.31 -1.38
N VAL A 295 -11.26 12.52 -2.39
CA VAL A 295 -10.95 12.99 -3.74
C VAL A 295 -11.93 12.35 -4.71
N ILE A 296 -12.52 13.16 -5.58
CA ILE A 296 -13.51 12.70 -6.56
C ILE A 296 -12.99 13.02 -7.96
N GLY A 297 -12.87 12.00 -8.82
CA GLY A 297 -12.65 12.19 -10.26
C GLY A 297 -13.98 12.23 -10.98
N LEU A 298 -14.25 13.30 -11.72
CA LEU A 298 -15.45 13.44 -12.55
C LEU A 298 -15.07 13.37 -14.04
N PRO A 299 -15.89 12.72 -14.89
CA PRO A 299 -15.73 12.73 -16.34
C PRO A 299 -15.66 14.16 -16.90
N ASN A 300 -14.60 14.46 -17.66
CA ASN A 300 -14.43 15.73 -18.37
C ASN A 300 -15.02 15.71 -19.80
N GLY A 301 -15.48 14.56 -20.28
CA GLY A 301 -16.02 14.34 -21.63
C GLY A 301 -15.01 13.84 -22.66
N GLU A 302 -13.73 13.70 -22.29
CA GLU A 302 -12.69 13.05 -23.09
C GLU A 302 -12.68 11.54 -22.82
N ALA A 303 -12.29 10.76 -23.84
CA ALA A 303 -12.11 9.33 -23.67
C ALA A 303 -10.83 9.07 -22.84
N PRO A 304 -10.82 8.04 -21.97
CA PRO A 304 -9.60 7.61 -21.32
C PRO A 304 -8.51 7.31 -22.36
N ALA A 305 -7.26 7.67 -22.06
CA ALA A 305 -6.13 7.22 -22.88
C ALA A 305 -6.15 5.68 -22.94
N ALA A 306 -5.87 5.11 -24.11
CA ALA A 306 -5.67 3.67 -24.20
C ALA A 306 -4.38 3.33 -23.45
N PRO A 307 -4.34 2.24 -22.66
CA PRO A 307 -3.08 1.79 -22.09
C PRO A 307 -2.10 1.53 -23.24
N GLU A 308 -0.91 2.14 -23.17
CA GLU A 308 0.18 1.78 -24.07
C GLU A 308 0.51 0.31 -23.83
N PRO A 309 0.79 -0.48 -24.89
CA PRO A 309 1.14 -1.89 -24.72
C PRO A 309 2.39 -1.98 -23.84
N ASP A 310 2.32 -2.86 -22.83
CA ASP A 310 3.48 -3.19 -22.00
C ASP A 310 4.54 -3.82 -22.91
N ASP A 311 5.66 -3.12 -23.12
CA ASP A 311 6.81 -3.63 -23.88
C ASP A 311 7.68 -4.61 -23.05
N ASP A 312 7.15 -5.16 -21.95
CA ASP A 312 7.88 -6.00 -20.98
C ASP A 312 7.64 -7.53 -21.14
N ASP A 313 7.02 -7.98 -22.24
CA ASP A 313 6.75 -9.42 -22.50
C ASP A 313 7.81 -10.15 -23.35
N ASP A 314 9.04 -9.63 -23.47
CA ASP A 314 10.16 -10.33 -24.12
C ASP A 314 11.20 -10.82 -23.08
N ASP A 315 10.81 -11.75 -22.19
CA ASP A 315 11.78 -12.64 -21.49
C ASP A 315 11.12 -13.79 -20.69
N ASP A 316 10.21 -14.58 -21.29
CA ASP A 316 10.08 -16.00 -20.92
C ASP A 316 9.29 -16.79 -21.98
N ASP A 317 9.98 -17.56 -22.81
CA ASP A 317 9.49 -18.84 -23.34
C ASP A 317 10.67 -19.57 -24.01
N GLY A 318 11.64 -19.94 -23.17
CA GLY A 318 12.61 -20.97 -23.47
C GLY A 318 12.05 -22.35 -23.12
N GLU A 319 11.01 -22.83 -23.81
CA GLU A 319 10.61 -24.23 -23.69
C GLU A 319 11.02 -25.10 -24.90
N HIS A 320 11.72 -26.16 -24.53
CA HIS A 320 12.02 -27.37 -25.28
C HIS A 320 10.86 -27.91 -26.11
N GLU A 321 11.10 -28.21 -27.39
CA GLU A 321 10.63 -29.47 -27.98
C GLU A 321 11.73 -30.08 -28.89
N GLY A 322 12.01 -31.36 -28.64
CA GLY A 322 12.92 -32.17 -29.45
C GLY A 322 12.25 -32.75 -30.70
N GLY A 323 13.07 -33.13 -31.69
CA GLY A 323 12.61 -33.92 -32.83
C GLY A 323 13.71 -34.20 -33.86
N GLU A 324 14.22 -35.44 -33.81
CA GLU A 324 14.72 -36.28 -34.92
C GLU A 324 15.87 -35.78 -35.83
N ALA A 325 17.05 -36.39 -35.68
CA ALA A 325 17.62 -37.42 -36.58
C ALA A 325 18.97 -37.94 -36.07
#